data_AF-A0A7D5N4M7-F1
#
_entry.id   AF-A0A7D5N4M7-F1
#
_cell.length_a   1.000
_cell.length_b   1.000
_cell.length_c   1.000
_cell.angle_alpha   90.00
_cell.angle_beta   90.00
_cell.angle_gamma   90.00
#
_symmetry.space_group_name_H-M   'P 1'
#
loop_
_entity.id
_entity.type
_entity.pdbx_description
1 polymer ?
#
loop_
_entity_poly.entity_id
_entity_poly.type
_entity_poly.pdbx_seq_one_letter_code
_entity_poly.pdbx_strand_id
1 'polypeptide(L)'
;MTRTKVILSVLGILVTFITSLSFRPIPKTSEVESLVIRGLVTKISENATGDMVIRLRGIDKCFYINRGIESGLKIETLKTRLLHKEVVLKYPEYWTLLDPTSSTRHVSKIECQGTVIYSEY
;
A
#
# COMPACT_ATOMS: atom_id res chain seq x y z
N MET A 1 -4.54 -8.81 -45.30
CA MET A 1 -3.59 -8.33 -44.26
C MET A 1 -2.38 -9.27 -44.26
N THR A 2 -1.13 -8.77 -44.26
CA THR A 2 0.05 -9.66 -44.28
C THR A 2 0.16 -10.43 -42.96
N ARG A 3 0.75 -11.63 -42.96
CA ARG A 3 0.93 -12.44 -41.73
C ARG A 3 1.59 -11.63 -40.61
N THR A 4 2.58 -10.81 -40.96
CA THR A 4 3.23 -9.87 -40.03
C THR A 4 2.25 -8.89 -39.39
N LYS A 5 1.34 -8.30 -40.18
CA LYS A 5 0.31 -7.39 -39.64
C LYS A 5 -0.63 -8.08 -38.67
N VAL A 6 -1.04 -9.32 -38.97
CA VAL A 6 -1.88 -10.13 -38.05
C VAL A 6 -1.14 -10.42 -36.74
N ILE A 7 0.12 -10.83 -36.80
CA ILE A 7 0.95 -11.11 -35.62
C ILE A 7 1.10 -9.85 -34.76
N LEU A 8 1.40 -8.70 -35.38
CA LEU A 8 1.53 -7.43 -34.67
C LEU A 8 0.21 -6.99 -34.02
N SER A 9 -0.93 -7.19 -34.70
CA SER A 9 -2.25 -6.90 -34.12
C SER A 9 -2.56 -7.78 -32.91
N VAL A 10 -2.30 -9.08 -33.00
CA VAL A 10 -2.51 -10.02 -31.88
C VAL A 10 -1.60 -9.67 -30.70
N LEU A 11 -0.33 -9.38 -30.96
CA LEU A 11 0.61 -8.96 -29.93
C LEU A 11 0.18 -7.65 -29.27
N GLY A 12 -0.29 -6.67 -30.04
CA GLY A 12 -0.81 -5.41 -29.53
C GLY A 12 -2.02 -5.59 -28.60
N ILE A 13 -2.96 -6.45 -28.99
CA ILE A 13 -4.13 -6.79 -28.15
C ILE A 13 -3.68 -7.48 -26.86
N LEU A 14 -2.75 -8.44 -26.96
CA LEU A 14 -2.24 -9.17 -25.79
C LEU A 14 -1.53 -8.22 -24.81
N VAL A 15 -0.66 -7.34 -25.30
CA VAL A 15 0.03 -6.35 -24.47
C VAL A 15 -0.99 -5.43 -23.80
N THR A 16 -1.99 -4.93 -24.53
CA THR A 16 -3.04 -4.07 -23.99
C THR A 16 -3.86 -4.78 -22.90
N PHE A 17 -4.18 -6.06 -23.11
CA PHE A 17 -4.89 -6.85 -22.11
C PHE A 17 -4.04 -7.03 -20.86
N ILE A 18 -2.75 -7.40 -20.98
CA ILE A 18 -1.86 -7.59 -19.84
C ILE A 18 -1.66 -6.28 -19.06
N THR A 19 -1.45 -5.16 -19.74
CA THR A 19 -1.27 -3.86 -19.06
C THR A 19 -2.54 -3.38 -18.37
N SER A 20 -3.72 -3.73 -18.88
CA SER A 20 -4.99 -3.42 -18.22
C SER A 20 -5.12 -4.06 -16.83
N LEU A 21 -4.46 -5.21 -16.59
CA LEU A 21 -4.45 -5.89 -15.31
C LEU A 21 -3.69 -5.12 -14.21
N SER A 22 -2.85 -4.14 -14.58
CA SER A 22 -2.17 -3.25 -13.64
C SER A 22 -3.12 -2.28 -12.92
N PHE A 23 -4.31 -2.02 -13.49
CA PHE A 23 -5.29 -1.08 -12.94
C PHE A 23 -6.33 -1.74 -12.02
N ARG A 24 -6.02 -2.92 -11.46
CA ARG A 24 -6.91 -3.56 -10.48
C ARG A 24 -6.96 -2.73 -9.18
N PRO A 25 -8.15 -2.57 -8.57
CA PRO A 25 -8.26 -1.91 -7.29
C PRO A 25 -7.53 -2.71 -6.20
N ILE A 26 -7.12 -2.04 -5.13
CA ILE A 26 -6.59 -2.69 -3.94
C ILE A 26 -7.71 -3.57 -3.35
N PRO A 27 -7.45 -4.86 -3.06
CA PRO A 27 -8.47 -5.73 -2.51
C PRO A 27 -8.88 -5.23 -1.12
N LYS A 28 -10.19 -5.25 -0.86
CA LYS A 28 -10.72 -5.08 0.49
C LYS A 28 -10.57 -6.41 1.21
N THR A 29 -9.90 -6.39 2.35
CA THR A 29 -9.65 -7.56 3.20
C THR A 29 -10.32 -7.35 4.55
N SER A 30 -10.85 -8.41 5.14
CA SER A 30 -11.39 -8.37 6.50
C SER A 30 -10.26 -8.30 7.53
N GLU A 31 -10.53 -7.79 8.73
CA GLU A 31 -9.48 -7.66 9.75
C GLU A 31 -8.77 -8.98 10.10
N VAL A 32 -9.50 -10.10 10.00
CA VAL A 32 -9.00 -11.45 10.31
C VAL A 32 -8.05 -11.98 9.24
N GLU A 33 -8.26 -11.58 7.99
CA GLU A 33 -7.48 -12.04 6.82
C GLU A 33 -6.30 -11.12 6.51
N SER A 34 -6.21 -9.96 7.17
CA SER A 34 -5.11 -9.03 6.96
C SER A 34 -3.79 -9.58 7.46
N LEU A 35 -2.75 -9.40 6.65
CA LEU A 35 -1.38 -9.65 7.06
C LEU A 35 -1.00 -8.68 8.18
N VAL A 36 -0.21 -9.19 9.13
CA VAL A 36 0.23 -8.44 10.30
C VAL A 36 1.74 -8.27 10.25
N ILE A 37 2.22 -7.04 10.45
CA ILE A 37 3.64 -6.77 10.67
C ILE A 37 3.83 -5.91 11.91
N ARG A 38 4.88 -6.21 12.66
CA ARG A 38 5.29 -5.46 13.84
C ARG A 38 6.65 -4.84 13.56
N GLY A 39 6.84 -3.60 14.01
CA GLY A 39 8.14 -2.96 13.88
C GLY A 39 8.22 -1.58 14.50
N LEU A 40 9.45 -1.12 14.70
CA LEU A 40 9.73 0.21 15.20
C LEU A 40 9.61 1.24 14.07
N VAL A 41 8.77 2.26 14.25
CA VAL A 41 8.63 3.33 13.26
C VAL A 41 9.87 4.24 13.28
N THR A 42 10.51 4.39 12.12
CA THR A 42 11.71 5.23 11.94
C THR A 42 11.43 6.52 11.20
N LYS A 43 10.39 6.54 10.35
CA LYS A 43 10.03 7.73 9.57
C LYS A 43 8.53 7.74 9.28
N ILE A 44 7.96 8.93 9.38
CA ILE A 44 6.60 9.25 8.91
C ILE A 44 6.70 10.48 8.01
N SER A 45 6.15 10.39 6.82
CA SER A 45 6.15 11.48 5.84
C SER A 45 4.83 11.53 5.07
N GLU A 46 4.55 12.68 4.50
CA GLU A 46 3.46 12.90 3.55
C GLU A 46 4.01 12.89 2.13
N ASN A 47 3.22 12.39 1.18
CA ASN A 47 3.51 12.56 -0.25
C ASN A 47 2.59 13.61 -0.88
N ALA A 48 2.90 14.00 -2.13
CA ALA A 48 2.15 15.05 -2.83
C ALA A 48 0.67 14.70 -3.10
N THR A 49 0.27 13.43 -2.97
CA THR A 49 -1.10 12.95 -3.14
C THR A 49 -1.89 12.87 -1.83
N GLY A 50 -1.29 13.28 -0.70
CA GLY A 50 -1.94 13.30 0.62
C GLY A 50 -1.93 11.97 1.36
N ASP A 51 -1.09 11.02 0.94
CA ASP A 51 -0.89 9.74 1.62
C ASP A 51 0.10 9.88 2.77
N MET A 52 -0.17 9.17 3.86
CA MET A 52 0.71 9.09 5.02
C MET A 52 1.62 7.88 4.89
N VAL A 53 2.90 8.09 4.67
CA VAL A 53 3.92 7.04 4.51
C VAL A 53 4.61 6.74 5.83
N ILE A 54 4.76 5.46 6.15
CA ILE A 54 5.35 4.91 7.37
C ILE A 54 6.48 3.95 6.99
N ARG A 55 7.66 4.13 7.60
CA ARG A 55 8.79 3.20 7.47
C ARG A 55 9.11 2.55 8.80
N LEU A 56 9.39 1.25 8.75
CA LEU A 56 9.77 0.45 9.91
C LEU A 56 11.27 0.11 9.86
N ARG A 57 11.91 0.02 11.01
CA ARG A 57 13.34 -0.33 11.12
C ARG A 57 13.60 -1.72 10.55
N GLY A 58 14.58 -1.83 9.65
CA GLY A 58 15.03 -3.12 9.09
C GLY A 58 14.04 -3.80 8.15
N ILE A 59 12.93 -3.14 7.80
CA ILE A 59 11.92 -3.66 6.88
C ILE A 59 11.99 -2.86 5.59
N ASP A 60 12.37 -3.53 4.50
CA ASP A 60 12.45 -2.95 3.16
C ASP A 60 11.08 -2.93 2.47
N LYS A 61 10.09 -2.33 3.15
CA LYS A 61 8.75 -2.07 2.62
C LYS A 61 8.32 -0.66 3.01
N CYS A 62 7.61 -0.02 2.11
CA CYS A 62 7.00 1.28 2.30
C CYS A 62 5.52 1.08 2.62
N PHE A 63 5.11 1.40 3.85
CA PHE A 63 3.71 1.32 4.26
C PHE A 63 3.05 2.68 4.06
N TYR A 64 1.80 2.73 3.62
CA TYR A 64 1.09 3.99 3.43
C TYR A 64 -0.39 3.90 3.78
N ILE A 65 -0.96 5.02 4.24
CA ILE A 65 -2.40 5.22 4.36
C ILE A 65 -2.83 6.09 3.18
N ASN A 66 -3.66 5.54 2.30
CA ASN A 66 -4.21 6.26 1.15
C ASN A 66 -5.07 7.46 1.60
N ARG A 67 -4.83 8.65 1.05
CA ARG A 67 -5.62 9.88 1.31
C ARG A 67 -5.85 10.14 2.81
N GLY A 68 -4.82 9.90 3.62
CA GLY A 68 -4.93 10.04 5.07
C GLY A 68 -5.35 11.45 5.49
N ILE A 69 -4.85 12.47 4.79
CA ILE A 69 -5.17 13.88 5.07
C ILE A 69 -6.63 14.20 4.79
N GLU A 70 -7.15 13.73 3.66
CA GLU A 70 -8.56 13.90 3.29
C GLU A 70 -9.49 13.21 4.30
N SER A 71 -9.00 12.15 4.94
CA SER A 71 -9.67 11.43 6.03
C SER A 71 -9.51 12.10 7.40
N GLY A 72 -8.89 13.29 7.47
CA GLY A 72 -8.68 14.05 8.70
C GLY A 72 -7.46 13.63 9.54
N LEU A 73 -6.61 12.71 9.05
CA LEU A 73 -5.36 12.38 9.73
C LEU A 73 -4.38 13.54 9.63
N LYS A 74 -3.85 13.96 10.78
CA LYS A 74 -2.78 14.96 10.85
C LYS A 74 -1.43 14.26 10.99
N ILE A 75 -0.49 14.60 10.11
CA ILE A 75 0.87 14.05 10.14
C ILE A 75 1.56 14.26 11.51
N GLU A 76 1.36 15.42 12.14
CA GLU A 76 1.94 15.73 13.44
C GLU A 76 1.36 14.85 14.57
N THR A 77 0.09 14.49 14.48
CA THR A 77 -0.54 13.54 15.41
C THR A 77 0.06 12.15 15.22
N LEU A 78 0.24 11.70 13.96
CA LEU A 78 0.87 10.41 13.68
C LEU A 78 2.33 10.36 14.17
N LYS A 79 3.12 11.41 13.90
CA LYS A 79 4.50 11.51 14.39
C LYS A 79 4.56 11.40 15.92
N THR A 80 3.75 12.20 16.62
CA THR A 80 3.70 12.18 18.09
C THR A 80 3.28 10.82 18.65
N ARG A 81 2.30 10.16 18.00
CA ARG A 81 1.77 8.90 18.50
C ARG A 81 2.63 7.69 18.15
N LEU A 82 3.32 7.69 17.00
CA LEU A 82 3.92 6.48 16.42
C LEU A 82 5.44 6.52 16.28
N LEU A 83 6.05 7.70 16.08
CA LEU A 83 7.48 7.79 15.78
C LEU A 83 8.30 7.24 16.96
N HIS A 84 9.32 6.43 16.65
CA HIS A 84 10.16 5.72 17.63
C HIS A 84 9.40 4.76 18.56
N LYS A 85 8.20 4.33 18.17
CA LYS A 85 7.43 3.30 18.90
C LYS A 85 7.26 2.06 18.06
N GLU A 86 7.09 0.94 18.75
CA GLU A 86 6.64 -0.29 18.12
C GLU A 86 5.16 -0.21 17.79
N VAL A 87 4.85 -0.53 16.54
CA VAL A 87 3.49 -0.53 16.00
C VAL A 87 3.16 -1.88 15.42
N VAL A 88 1.86 -2.16 15.34
CA VAL A 88 1.30 -3.27 14.58
C VAL A 88 0.57 -2.66 13.39
N LEU A 89 1.00 -3.01 12.18
CA LEU A 89 0.31 -2.64 10.95
C LEU A 89 -0.44 -3.86 10.42
N LYS A 90 -1.69 -3.66 10.02
CA LYS A 90 -2.47 -4.65 9.27
C LYS A 90 -2.70 -4.17 7.84
N TYR A 91 -2.52 -5.05 6.87
CA TYR A 91 -2.63 -4.72 5.44
C TYR A 91 -3.07 -5.93 4.61
N PRO A 92 -3.77 -5.73 3.47
CA PRO A 92 -4.16 -6.83 2.59
C PRO A 92 -2.96 -7.47 1.89
N GLU A 93 -3.10 -8.75 1.55
CA GLU A 93 -2.15 -9.46 0.69
C GLU A 93 -2.47 -9.19 -0.78
N TYR A 94 -1.55 -8.59 -1.53
CA TYR A 94 -1.69 -8.38 -2.97
C TYR A 94 -0.34 -8.12 -3.66
N TRP A 95 -0.31 -8.36 -4.97
CA TRP A 95 0.79 -7.94 -5.85
C TRP A 95 0.20 -7.28 -7.09
N THR A 96 0.97 -6.41 -7.74
CA THR A 96 0.59 -5.83 -9.05
C THR A 96 1.74 -5.96 -10.03
N LEU A 97 1.46 -5.89 -11.32
CA LEU A 97 2.53 -5.85 -12.34
C LEU A 97 3.50 -4.67 -12.12
N LEU A 98 3.03 -3.57 -11.52
CA LEU A 98 3.85 -2.38 -11.23
C LEU A 98 4.63 -2.50 -9.92
N ASP A 99 4.23 -3.39 -9.01
CA ASP A 99 4.92 -3.70 -7.75
C ASP A 99 4.98 -5.23 -7.52
N PRO A 100 5.77 -5.96 -8.34
CA PRO A 100 5.84 -7.42 -8.27
C PRO A 100 6.52 -7.91 -6.99
N THR A 101 7.46 -7.12 -6.46
CA THR A 101 8.19 -7.42 -5.21
C THR A 101 7.43 -6.98 -3.98
N SER A 102 6.23 -6.40 -4.14
CA SER A 102 5.39 -6.09 -3.00
C SER A 102 6.04 -5.09 -2.02
N SER A 103 6.77 -4.14 -2.59
CA SER A 103 7.59 -3.13 -1.92
C SER A 103 6.76 -2.02 -1.28
N THR A 104 5.54 -1.81 -1.75
CA THR A 104 4.59 -0.81 -1.23
C THR A 104 3.34 -1.49 -0.68
N ARG A 105 2.84 -1.00 0.46
CA ARG A 105 1.70 -1.60 1.16
C ARG A 105 0.74 -0.58 1.71
N HIS A 106 -0.49 -0.64 1.23
CA HIS A 106 -1.62 0.07 1.81
C HIS A 106 -1.92 -0.50 3.20
N VAL A 107 -2.00 0.35 4.21
CA VAL A 107 -2.27 -0.01 5.60
C VAL A 107 -3.74 0.19 5.88
N SER A 108 -4.41 -0.88 6.34
CA SER A 108 -5.80 -0.84 6.74
C SER A 108 -6.00 -0.54 8.22
N LYS A 109 -5.00 -0.85 9.06
CA LYS A 109 -5.05 -0.57 10.51
C LYS A 109 -3.68 -0.35 11.11
N ILE A 110 -3.61 0.55 12.08
CA ILE A 110 -2.43 0.80 12.92
C ILE A 110 -2.82 0.66 14.38
N GLU A 111 -2.08 -0.16 15.11
CA GLU A 111 -2.17 -0.24 16.57
C GLU A 111 -0.81 0.13 17.17
N CYS A 112 -0.85 0.89 18.26
CA CYS A 112 0.33 1.25 19.04
C CYS A 112 -0.03 1.10 20.51
N GLN A 113 0.75 0.30 21.26
CA GLN A 113 0.52 0.07 22.70
C GLN A 113 -0.92 -0.37 23.02
N GLY A 114 -1.49 -1.27 22.20
CA GLY A 114 -2.85 -1.78 22.38
C GLY A 114 -3.98 -0.81 22.02
N THR A 115 -3.65 0.42 21.59
CA THR A 115 -4.64 1.40 21.12
C THR A 115 -4.68 1.45 19.60
N VAL A 116 -5.89 1.44 19.03
CA VAL A 116 -6.10 1.68 17.60
C VAL A 116 -5.85 3.15 17.28
N ILE A 117 -4.92 3.41 16.37
CA ILE A 117 -4.51 4.76 15.93
C ILE A 117 -5.23 5.13 14.65
N TYR A 118 -5.43 4.14 13.78
CA TYR A 118 -6.11 4.25 12.50
C TYR A 118 -6.73 2.91 12.13
N SER A 119 -7.90 2.94 11.48
CA SER A 119 -8.61 1.77 10.94
C SER A 119 -9.50 2.21 9.78
N GLU A 120 -9.54 1.43 8.70
CA GLU A 120 -10.47 1.62 7.55
C GLU A 120 -11.53 0.52 7.40
N TYR A 121 -11.53 -0.46 8.31
CA TYR A 121 -12.59 -1.47 8.41
C TYR A 121 -13.95 -0.86 8.76
#